data_AF-L8FZ45-F1
#
_entry.id   AF-L8FZ45-F1
#
_cell.length_a   1.000
_cell.length_b   1.000
_cell.length_c   1.000
_cell.angle_alpha   90.00
_cell.angle_beta   90.00
_cell.angle_gamma   90.00
#
_symmetry.space_group_name_H-M   'P 1'
#
loop_
_entity.id
_entity.type
_entity.pdbx_description
1 polymer ?
#
loop_
_entity_poly.entity_id
_entity_poly.type
_entity_poly.pdbx_seq_one_letter_code
_entity_poly.pdbx_strand_id
1 'polypeptide(L)'
;MHVTFKDSTIRSAFQKLIWPISCNTAIEKLRTYSQPIQPTTPTLLRPITPIPSTFQEVELGLQRWKDRLPEAWSSPSKQSYSNWVTGAQRVLAASQLQELDLRAVRQQVKNSKKKRGPGAGADSSVEAQKLAATEARKLSQAQKQLHRAGIEARKQERLRKKSLAQLTELGLPIPPELVDPITDPEAETESEYESASEGGRGSGCGSESESGNEEVIIS
;
A
#
# COMPACT_ATOMS: atom_id res chain seq x y z
N MET A 1 56.61 21.71 0.60
CA MET A 1 56.79 22.77 -0.42
C MET A 1 55.41 23.12 -0.97
N HIS A 2 54.82 24.26 -0.60
CA HIS A 2 53.51 24.66 -1.09
C HIS A 2 53.66 25.35 -2.46
N VAL A 3 53.07 24.77 -3.50
CA VAL A 3 53.02 25.37 -4.84
C VAL A 3 51.79 26.30 -4.86
N THR A 4 52.02 27.58 -4.62
CA THR A 4 50.96 28.60 -4.79
C THR A 4 50.88 28.98 -6.27
N PHE A 5 49.68 28.85 -6.85
CA PHE A 5 49.40 29.33 -8.20
C PHE A 5 49.74 30.82 -8.30
N LYS A 6 50.48 31.22 -9.34
CA LYS A 6 50.85 32.63 -9.56
C LYS A 6 49.59 33.42 -9.94
N ASP A 7 49.43 34.61 -9.37
CA ASP A 7 48.32 35.53 -9.66
C ASP A 7 48.13 35.81 -11.16
N SER A 8 49.23 35.84 -11.92
CA SER A 8 49.20 36.00 -13.37
C SER A 8 48.56 34.81 -14.10
N THR A 9 48.74 33.59 -13.59
CA THR A 9 48.11 32.38 -14.12
C THR A 9 46.61 32.39 -13.86
N ILE A 10 46.19 32.85 -12.69
CA ILE A 10 44.77 32.98 -12.33
C ILE A 10 44.09 34.03 -13.23
N ARG A 11 44.68 35.23 -13.38
CA ARG A 11 44.14 36.29 -14.27
C ARG A 11 44.09 35.86 -15.74
N SER A 12 45.11 35.13 -16.20
CA SER A 12 45.13 34.58 -17.56
C SER A 12 44.04 33.53 -17.79
N ALA A 13 43.79 32.66 -16.79
CA ALA A 13 42.72 31.67 -16.87
C ALA A 13 41.34 32.34 -16.97
N PHE A 14 41.10 33.43 -16.23
CA PHE A 14 39.86 34.21 -16.34
C PHE A 14 39.75 35.03 -17.62
N GLN A 15 40.86 35.52 -18.20
CA GLN A 15 40.85 36.12 -19.54
C GLN A 15 40.54 35.10 -20.66
N LYS A 16 40.92 33.84 -20.46
CA LYS A 16 40.69 32.75 -21.43
C LYS A 16 39.34 32.07 -21.26
N LEU A 17 38.70 32.19 -20.10
CA LEU A 17 37.33 31.74 -19.92
C LEU A 17 36.42 32.68 -20.71
N ILE A 18 35.94 32.17 -21.85
CA ILE A 18 35.01 32.81 -22.79
C ILE A 18 33.64 32.93 -22.11
N TRP A 19 33.55 33.79 -21.09
CA TRP A 19 32.28 34.30 -20.58
C TRP A 19 32.17 35.75 -21.04
N PRO A 20 31.04 36.18 -21.62
CA PRO A 20 30.92 37.54 -22.11
C PRO A 20 31.03 38.54 -20.95
N ILE A 21 32.18 39.22 -20.85
CA ILE A 21 32.43 40.34 -19.92
C ILE A 21 31.51 41.53 -20.26
N SER A 22 31.01 41.58 -21.49
CA SER A 22 30.04 42.58 -21.93
C SER A 22 28.61 42.08 -21.67
N CYS A 23 27.89 42.78 -20.79
CA CYS A 23 26.47 42.55 -20.53
C CYS A 23 25.66 42.58 -21.83
N ASN A 24 26.06 43.40 -22.79
CA ASN A 24 25.40 43.48 -24.09
C ASN A 24 25.55 42.17 -24.88
N THR A 25 26.74 41.55 -24.89
CA THR A 25 26.96 40.25 -25.54
C THR A 25 26.21 39.14 -24.81
N ALA A 26 26.14 39.18 -23.49
CA ALA A 26 25.33 38.24 -22.70
C ALA A 26 23.83 38.38 -23.02
N ILE A 27 23.33 39.61 -23.14
CA ILE A 27 21.94 39.91 -23.51
C ILE A 27 21.66 39.48 -24.95
N GLU A 28 22.58 39.68 -25.90
CA GLU A 28 22.39 39.18 -27.27
C GLU A 28 22.37 37.65 -27.35
N LYS A 29 23.23 36.97 -26.59
CA LYS A 29 23.20 35.52 -26.46
C LYS A 29 21.90 35.06 -25.81
N LEU A 30 21.45 35.71 -24.74
CA LEU A 30 20.15 35.47 -24.12
C LEU A 30 19.01 35.69 -25.11
N ARG A 31 19.04 36.76 -25.91
CA ARG A 31 18.04 37.01 -26.97
C ARG A 31 18.04 35.93 -28.04
N THR A 32 19.19 35.36 -28.38
CA THR A 32 19.30 34.24 -29.33
C THR A 32 18.55 33.01 -28.80
N TYR A 33 18.62 32.75 -27.49
CA TYR A 33 17.91 31.63 -26.85
C TYR A 33 16.51 31.98 -26.30
N SER A 34 16.19 33.28 -26.21
CA SER A 34 14.93 33.84 -25.72
C SER A 34 14.03 34.32 -26.86
N GLN A 35 14.44 34.13 -28.13
CA GLN A 35 13.44 34.02 -29.18
C GLN A 35 12.46 32.96 -28.71
N PRO A 36 11.14 33.22 -28.71
CA PRO A 36 10.22 32.11 -28.70
C PRO A 36 10.62 31.31 -29.93
N ILE A 37 11.32 30.19 -29.71
CA ILE A 37 11.09 29.01 -30.54
C ILE A 37 9.59 28.98 -30.55
N GLN A 38 8.97 29.34 -31.69
CA GLN A 38 7.56 29.07 -31.89
C GLN A 38 7.43 27.68 -31.31
N PRO A 39 6.59 27.44 -30.28
CA PRO A 39 6.32 26.08 -29.95
C PRO A 39 5.96 25.51 -31.32
N THR A 40 6.80 24.60 -31.81
CA THR A 40 6.26 23.58 -32.68
C THR A 40 5.36 22.89 -31.69
N THR A 41 4.18 23.48 -31.47
CA THR A 41 3.05 22.88 -30.82
C THR A 41 3.07 21.56 -31.51
N PRO A 42 3.43 20.45 -30.82
CA PRO A 42 3.22 19.18 -31.45
C PRO A 42 1.75 19.27 -31.79
N THR A 43 1.46 19.31 -33.08
CA THR A 43 0.13 19.31 -33.61
C THR A 43 -0.44 17.97 -33.17
N LEU A 44 -0.85 17.88 -31.91
CA LEU A 44 -1.61 16.81 -31.31
C LEU A 44 -3.03 17.01 -31.81
N LEU A 45 -3.18 16.96 -33.13
CA LEU A 45 -4.50 16.96 -33.77
C LEU A 45 -5.20 15.62 -33.59
N ARG A 46 -4.63 14.67 -32.85
CA ARG A 46 -5.30 13.41 -32.48
C ARG A 46 -4.82 12.96 -31.10
N PRO A 47 -5.72 12.42 -30.25
CA PRO A 47 -5.28 11.53 -29.19
C PRO A 47 -4.39 10.45 -29.82
N ILE A 48 -3.11 10.39 -29.45
CA ILE A 48 -2.13 9.44 -30.00
C ILE A 48 -2.59 7.98 -29.73
N THR A 49 -3.47 7.80 -28.75
CA THR A 49 -4.22 6.58 -28.46
C THR A 49 -5.62 6.96 -28.00
N PRO A 50 -6.70 6.35 -28.53
CA PRO A 50 -8.03 6.49 -27.95
C PRO A 50 -7.99 6.01 -26.49
N ILE A 51 -8.80 6.63 -25.63
CA ILE A 51 -9.00 6.13 -24.26
C ILE A 51 -9.64 4.75 -24.41
N PRO A 52 -9.00 3.68 -23.90
CA PRO A 52 -9.55 2.35 -24.03
C PRO A 52 -10.87 2.29 -23.26
N SER A 53 -11.91 1.82 -23.94
CA SER A 53 -13.26 1.64 -23.38
C SER A 53 -13.54 0.19 -23.03
N THR A 54 -12.70 -0.74 -23.51
CA THR A 54 -12.82 -2.17 -23.27
C THR A 54 -11.51 -2.74 -22.72
N PHE A 55 -11.62 -3.84 -21.98
CA PHE A 55 -10.47 -4.56 -21.44
C PHE A 55 -9.49 -5.01 -22.53
N GLN A 56 -10.01 -5.45 -23.69
CA GLN A 56 -9.19 -5.87 -24.83
C GLN A 56 -8.35 -4.73 -25.39
N GLU A 57 -8.89 -3.50 -25.43
CA GLU A 57 -8.16 -2.32 -25.88
C GLU A 57 -7.02 -1.96 -24.91
N VAL A 58 -7.23 -2.13 -23.61
CA VAL A 58 -6.18 -1.93 -22.59
C VAL A 58 -5.08 -2.96 -22.74
N GLU A 59 -5.41 -4.25 -22.89
CA GLU A 59 -4.43 -5.34 -23.07
C GLU A 59 -3.60 -5.14 -24.34
N LEU A 60 -4.25 -4.83 -25.47
CA LEU A 60 -3.59 -4.56 -26.73
C LEU A 60 -2.68 -3.33 -26.62
N GLY A 61 -3.13 -2.30 -25.90
CA GLY A 61 -2.33 -1.12 -25.59
C GLY A 61 -1.07 -1.46 -24.80
N LEU A 62 -1.21 -2.21 -23.70
CA LEU A 62 -0.08 -2.65 -22.88
C LEU A 62 0.94 -3.46 -23.69
N GLN A 63 0.46 -4.37 -24.54
CA GLN A 63 1.35 -5.17 -25.39
C GLN A 63 2.08 -4.30 -26.42
N ARG A 64 1.37 -3.37 -27.08
CA ARG A 64 1.96 -2.42 -28.03
C ARG A 64 3.04 -1.55 -27.39
N TRP A 65 2.86 -1.13 -26.15
CA TRP A 65 3.85 -0.30 -25.44
C TRP A 65 5.03 -1.10 -24.93
N LYS A 66 4.81 -2.36 -24.53
CA LYS A 66 5.88 -3.30 -24.14
C LYS A 66 6.89 -3.50 -25.27
N ASP A 67 6.42 -3.64 -26.51
CA ASP A 67 7.26 -3.86 -27.69
C ASP A 67 7.93 -2.57 -28.22
N ARG A 68 7.46 -1.40 -27.79
CA ARG A 68 7.96 -0.07 -28.23
C ARG A 68 8.97 0.57 -27.28
N LEU A 69 9.31 -0.10 -26.18
CA LEU A 69 10.27 0.42 -25.22
C LEU A 69 11.62 0.69 -25.90
N PRO A 70 12.15 1.92 -25.82
CA PRO A 70 13.48 2.21 -26.34
C PRO A 70 14.54 1.42 -25.55
N GLU A 71 15.47 0.78 -26.26
CA GLU A 71 16.66 0.13 -25.66
C GLU A 71 17.54 1.14 -24.89
N ALA A 72 17.32 2.43 -25.09
CA ALA A 72 17.99 3.54 -24.41
C ALA A 72 17.58 3.72 -22.94
N TRP A 73 16.60 2.97 -22.42
CA TRP A 73 16.25 3.02 -21.00
C TRP A 73 17.28 2.30 -20.16
N SER A 74 17.65 2.90 -19.02
CA SER A 74 18.56 2.25 -18.07
C SER A 74 17.96 0.93 -17.56
N SER A 75 18.82 -0.03 -17.27
CA SER A 75 18.42 -1.38 -16.84
C SER A 75 17.46 -1.38 -15.64
N PRO A 76 17.66 -0.57 -14.57
CA PRO A 76 16.71 -0.50 -13.46
C PRO A 76 15.33 0.05 -13.86
N SER A 77 15.29 1.07 -14.72
CA SER A 77 14.03 1.66 -15.19
C SER A 77 13.27 0.72 -16.13
N LYS A 78 13.98 -0.01 -17.00
CA LYS A 78 13.41 -1.06 -17.86
C LYS A 78 12.76 -2.16 -17.03
N GLN A 79 13.42 -2.57 -15.95
CA GLN A 79 12.92 -3.61 -15.06
C GLN A 79 11.75 -3.16 -14.18
N SER A 80 11.79 -1.92 -13.68
CA SER A 80 10.65 -1.33 -12.96
C SER A 80 9.40 -1.27 -13.85
N TYR A 81 9.57 -0.83 -15.11
CA TYR A 81 8.47 -0.79 -16.07
C TYR A 81 7.94 -2.17 -16.44
N SER A 82 8.82 -3.16 -16.69
CA SER A 82 8.37 -4.52 -17.02
C SER A 82 7.59 -5.17 -15.87
N ASN A 83 8.02 -4.94 -14.62
CA ASN A 83 7.32 -5.36 -13.42
C ASN A 83 5.94 -4.69 -13.33
N TRP A 84 5.87 -3.37 -13.59
CA TRP A 84 4.61 -2.64 -13.61
C TRP A 84 3.63 -3.16 -14.67
N VAL A 85 4.09 -3.37 -15.92
CA VAL A 85 3.26 -3.94 -17.00
C VAL A 85 2.75 -5.32 -16.64
N THR A 86 3.61 -6.17 -16.07
CA THR A 86 3.24 -7.53 -15.64
C THR A 86 2.20 -7.49 -14.52
N GLY A 87 2.37 -6.59 -13.55
CA GLY A 87 1.40 -6.35 -12.48
C GLY A 87 0.06 -5.86 -13.02
N ALA A 88 0.06 -4.88 -13.94
CA ALA A 88 -1.14 -4.36 -14.57
C ALA A 88 -1.91 -5.44 -15.34
N GLN A 89 -1.21 -6.31 -16.09
CA GLN A 89 -1.82 -7.45 -16.78
C GLN A 89 -2.51 -8.42 -15.80
N ARG A 90 -1.89 -8.72 -14.65
CA ARG A 90 -2.49 -9.59 -13.62
C ARG A 90 -3.76 -8.99 -13.02
N VAL A 91 -3.71 -7.70 -12.66
CA VAL A 91 -4.88 -6.98 -12.10
C VAL A 91 -6.02 -6.95 -13.12
N LEU A 92 -5.71 -6.75 -14.39
CA LEU A 92 -6.69 -6.74 -15.46
C LEU A 92 -7.35 -8.11 -15.65
N ALA A 93 -6.58 -9.19 -15.68
CA ALA A 93 -7.13 -10.55 -15.74
C ALA A 93 -8.05 -10.87 -14.55
N ALA A 94 -7.65 -10.47 -13.34
CA ALA A 94 -8.49 -10.63 -12.14
C ALA A 94 -9.81 -9.85 -12.26
N SER A 95 -9.77 -8.63 -12.81
CA SER A 95 -10.98 -7.83 -13.01
C SER A 95 -11.94 -8.44 -14.03
N GLN A 96 -11.44 -9.09 -15.08
CA GLN A 96 -12.29 -9.81 -16.06
C GLN A 96 -13.03 -10.97 -15.40
N LEU A 97 -12.34 -11.76 -14.58
CA LEU A 97 -12.95 -12.86 -13.84
C LEU A 97 -14.07 -12.35 -12.92
N GLN A 98 -13.81 -11.28 -12.17
CA GLN A 98 -14.79 -10.66 -11.30
C GLN A 98 -16.03 -10.16 -12.07
N GLU A 99 -15.86 -9.61 -13.27
CA GLU A 99 -16.99 -9.18 -14.10
C GLU A 99 -17.83 -10.37 -14.58
N LEU A 100 -17.19 -11.48 -14.96
CA LEU A 100 -17.88 -12.71 -15.35
C LEU A 100 -18.68 -13.30 -14.17
N ASP A 101 -18.11 -13.33 -12.98
CA ASP A 101 -18.80 -13.79 -11.77
C ASP A 101 -20.01 -12.92 -11.46
N LEU A 102 -19.86 -11.59 -11.53
CA LEU A 102 -20.99 -10.67 -11.36
C LEU A 102 -22.10 -10.91 -12.39
N ARG A 103 -21.74 -11.19 -13.64
CA ARG A 103 -22.71 -11.53 -14.69
C ARG A 103 -23.40 -12.88 -14.39
N ALA A 104 -22.66 -13.89 -13.96
CA ALA A 104 -23.19 -15.20 -13.58
C ALA A 104 -24.19 -15.09 -12.43
N VAL A 105 -23.83 -14.37 -11.36
CA VAL A 105 -24.71 -14.10 -10.21
C VAL A 105 -25.96 -13.35 -10.65
N ARG A 106 -25.82 -12.28 -11.45
CA ARG A 106 -26.97 -11.54 -11.99
C ARG A 106 -27.90 -12.44 -12.81
N GLN A 107 -27.34 -13.35 -13.61
CA GLN A 107 -28.12 -14.26 -14.43
C GLN A 107 -28.83 -15.32 -13.57
N GLN A 108 -28.19 -15.84 -12.54
CA GLN A 108 -28.80 -16.76 -11.57
C GLN A 108 -29.98 -16.11 -10.83
N VAL A 109 -29.83 -14.85 -10.42
CA VAL A 109 -30.91 -14.07 -9.78
C VAL A 109 -32.08 -13.86 -10.76
N LYS A 110 -31.80 -13.52 -12.03
CA LYS A 110 -32.85 -13.38 -13.05
C LYS A 110 -33.58 -14.70 -13.32
N ASN A 111 -32.84 -15.81 -13.41
CA ASN A 111 -33.40 -17.14 -13.68
C ASN A 111 -34.21 -17.67 -12.50
N SER A 112 -33.78 -17.43 -11.26
CA SER A 112 -34.54 -17.78 -10.06
C SER A 112 -35.83 -16.96 -9.94
N LYS A 113 -35.80 -15.67 -10.30
CA LYS A 113 -37.00 -14.83 -10.39
C LYS A 113 -37.98 -15.32 -11.48
N LYS A 114 -37.49 -15.82 -12.60
CA LYS A 114 -38.33 -16.34 -13.69
C LYS A 114 -38.94 -17.73 -13.37
N LYS A 115 -38.22 -18.57 -12.64
CA LYS A 115 -38.70 -19.90 -12.21
C LYS A 115 -39.66 -19.83 -11.01
N ARG A 116 -39.62 -18.75 -10.25
CA ARG A 116 -40.55 -18.48 -9.14
C ARG A 116 -41.72 -17.65 -9.66
N GLY A 117 -42.83 -18.30 -10.01
CA GLY A 117 -44.11 -17.60 -10.11
C GLY A 117 -44.43 -16.86 -8.79
N PRO A 118 -45.40 -15.93 -8.77
CA PRO A 118 -45.68 -15.01 -7.65
C PRO A 118 -46.00 -15.62 -6.27
N GLY A 119 -45.90 -16.94 -6.08
CA GLY A 119 -46.26 -17.64 -4.84
C GLY A 119 -45.20 -18.58 -4.24
N ALA A 120 -43.98 -18.71 -4.78
CA ALA A 120 -43.00 -19.70 -4.31
C ALA A 120 -41.83 -19.05 -3.52
N GLY A 121 -42.14 -18.41 -2.40
CA GLY A 121 -41.20 -17.59 -1.62
C GLY A 121 -40.38 -18.32 -0.55
N ALA A 122 -40.71 -19.55 -0.14
CA ALA A 122 -40.14 -20.12 1.09
C ALA A 122 -38.80 -20.86 0.89
N ASP A 123 -38.68 -21.77 -0.08
CA ASP A 123 -37.68 -22.84 0.09
C ASP A 123 -36.22 -22.47 -0.28
N SER A 124 -35.98 -21.65 -1.32
CA SER A 124 -34.61 -21.24 -1.66
C SER A 124 -34.05 -20.14 -0.75
N SER A 125 -34.90 -19.45 0.02
CA SER A 125 -34.44 -18.50 1.04
C SER A 125 -33.88 -19.28 2.23
N VAL A 126 -34.54 -20.39 2.59
CA VAL A 126 -34.16 -21.24 3.72
C VAL A 126 -32.83 -21.94 3.47
N GLU A 127 -32.58 -22.49 2.27
CA GLU A 127 -31.30 -23.15 1.97
C GLU A 127 -30.13 -22.16 1.88
N ALA A 128 -30.32 -20.98 1.28
CA ALA A 128 -29.30 -19.94 1.27
C ALA A 128 -29.00 -19.41 2.68
N GLN A 129 -30.04 -19.26 3.52
CA GLN A 129 -29.89 -18.88 4.93
C GLN A 129 -29.22 -19.98 5.76
N LYS A 130 -29.48 -21.26 5.49
CA LYS A 130 -28.80 -22.38 6.16
C LYS A 130 -27.31 -22.40 5.84
N LEU A 131 -26.94 -22.27 4.57
CA LEU A 131 -25.52 -22.22 4.17
C LEU A 131 -24.82 -21.00 4.79
N ALA A 132 -25.42 -19.81 4.69
CA ALA A 132 -24.88 -18.60 5.31
C ALA A 132 -24.77 -18.71 6.85
N ALA A 133 -25.75 -19.33 7.51
CA ALA A 133 -25.71 -19.57 8.95
C ALA A 133 -24.61 -20.56 9.35
N THR A 134 -24.33 -21.59 8.53
CA THR A 134 -23.22 -22.52 8.79
C THR A 134 -21.86 -21.87 8.59
N GLU A 135 -21.70 -21.03 7.57
CA GLU A 135 -20.48 -20.27 7.33
C GLU A 135 -20.25 -19.24 8.44
N ALA A 136 -21.27 -18.47 8.83
CA ALA A 136 -21.20 -17.52 9.93
C ALA A 136 -20.83 -18.18 11.27
N ARG A 137 -21.34 -19.39 11.54
CA ARG A 137 -20.98 -20.17 12.73
C ARG A 137 -19.52 -20.61 12.70
N LYS A 138 -19.01 -21.05 11.55
CA LYS A 138 -17.59 -21.43 11.38
C LYS A 138 -16.66 -20.24 11.60
N LEU A 139 -16.99 -19.08 11.03
CA LEU A 139 -16.21 -17.85 11.21
C LEU A 139 -16.22 -17.39 12.68
N SER A 140 -17.38 -17.39 13.34
CA SER A 140 -17.47 -17.04 14.76
C SER A 140 -16.70 -18.02 15.66
N GLN A 141 -16.69 -19.31 15.31
CA GLN A 141 -15.94 -20.32 16.04
C GLN A 141 -14.42 -20.13 15.86
N ALA A 142 -13.97 -19.84 14.64
CA ALA A 142 -12.57 -19.55 14.35
C ALA A 142 -12.09 -18.28 15.10
N GLN A 143 -12.88 -17.21 15.12
CA GLN A 143 -12.57 -16.00 15.90
C GLN A 143 -12.44 -16.29 17.39
N LYS A 144 -13.34 -17.11 17.96
CA LYS A 144 -13.25 -17.52 19.37
C LYS A 144 -11.99 -18.35 19.66
N GLN A 145 -11.53 -19.16 18.70
CA GLN A 145 -10.30 -19.93 18.85
C GLN A 145 -9.07 -19.03 18.80
N LEU A 146 -9.02 -18.08 17.86
CA LEU A 146 -7.94 -17.07 17.77
C LEU A 146 -7.87 -16.24 19.05
N HIS A 147 -9.00 -15.75 19.55
CA HIS A 147 -9.03 -14.98 20.80
C HIS A 147 -8.52 -15.77 22.02
N ARG A 148 -8.88 -17.05 22.13
CA ARG A 148 -8.37 -17.93 23.20
C ARG A 148 -6.86 -18.14 23.07
N ALA A 149 -6.37 -18.42 21.86
CA ALA A 149 -4.96 -18.59 21.58
C ALA A 149 -4.17 -17.31 21.89
N GLY A 150 -4.72 -16.12 21.57
CA GLY A 150 -4.11 -14.84 21.88
C GLY A 150 -4.04 -14.54 23.39
N ILE A 151 -5.07 -14.91 24.15
CA ILE A 151 -5.02 -14.83 25.62
C ILE A 151 -3.92 -15.74 26.18
N GLU A 152 -3.80 -16.97 25.67
CA GLU A 152 -2.77 -17.92 26.10
C GLU A 152 -1.36 -17.42 25.75
N ALA A 153 -1.15 -16.91 24.54
CA ALA A 153 0.10 -16.31 24.11
C ALA A 153 0.51 -15.13 25.02
N ARG A 154 -0.43 -14.21 25.33
CA ARG A 154 -0.17 -13.09 26.24
C ARG A 154 0.19 -13.54 27.66
N LYS A 155 -0.43 -14.61 28.17
CA LYS A 155 -0.07 -15.19 29.48
C LYS A 155 1.34 -15.79 29.44
N GLN A 156 1.67 -16.54 28.40
CA GLN A 156 3.00 -17.12 28.23
C GLN A 156 4.07 -16.04 28.11
N GLU A 157 3.81 -14.97 27.35
CA GLU A 157 4.75 -13.85 27.20
C GLU A 157 4.98 -13.12 28.54
N ARG A 158 3.94 -12.96 29.37
CA ARG A 158 4.09 -12.41 30.73
C ARG A 158 4.99 -13.31 31.59
N LEU A 159 4.84 -14.63 31.49
CA LEU A 159 5.68 -15.59 32.22
C LEU A 159 7.13 -15.52 31.71
N ARG A 160 7.35 -15.50 30.39
CA ARG A 160 8.66 -15.35 29.75
C ARG A 160 9.38 -14.08 30.23
N LYS A 161 8.69 -12.93 30.22
CA LYS A 161 9.25 -11.66 30.72
C LYS A 161 9.60 -11.72 32.21
N LYS A 162 8.77 -12.38 33.02
CA LYS A 162 9.05 -12.56 34.45
C LYS A 162 10.29 -13.41 34.69
N SER A 163 10.47 -14.52 33.97
CA SER A 163 11.68 -15.35 34.09
C SER A 163 12.93 -14.63 33.58
N LEU A 164 12.82 -13.86 32.50
CA LEU A 164 13.94 -13.04 32.00
C LEU A 164 14.38 -11.98 33.01
N ALA A 165 13.42 -11.31 33.66
CA ALA A 165 13.72 -10.33 34.71
C ALA A 165 14.50 -10.99 35.87
N GLN A 166 14.08 -12.17 36.32
CA GLN A 166 14.77 -12.93 37.37
C GLN A 166 16.19 -13.35 36.96
N LEU A 167 16.38 -13.86 35.74
CA LEU A 167 17.71 -14.24 35.26
C LEU A 167 18.64 -13.04 35.14
N THR A 168 18.10 -11.90 34.69
CA THR A 168 18.84 -10.63 34.60
C THR A 168 19.23 -10.13 35.99
N GLU A 169 18.33 -10.21 36.96
CA GLU A 169 18.58 -9.86 38.37
C GLU A 169 19.66 -10.74 38.99
N LEU A 170 19.67 -12.05 38.67
CA LEU A 170 20.67 -13.00 39.13
C LEU A 170 21.98 -12.99 38.31
N GLY A 171 22.08 -12.15 37.26
CA GLY A 171 23.24 -12.07 36.37
C GLY A 171 23.53 -13.37 35.61
N LEU A 172 22.51 -14.22 35.42
CA LEU A 172 22.63 -15.50 34.75
C LEU A 172 22.45 -15.36 33.22
N PRO A 173 23.15 -16.17 32.41
CA PRO A 173 22.98 -16.15 30.97
C PRO A 173 21.56 -16.58 30.59
N ILE A 174 20.98 -15.87 29.61
CA ILE A 174 19.62 -16.12 29.13
C ILE A 174 19.58 -17.43 28.30
N PRO A 175 18.71 -18.39 28.63
CA PRO A 175 18.50 -19.59 27.83
C PRO A 175 17.98 -19.27 26.43
N PRO A 176 18.38 -20.03 25.39
CA PRO A 176 17.97 -19.78 24.01
C PRO A 176 16.44 -19.81 23.79
N GLU A 177 15.71 -20.61 24.58
CA GLU A 177 14.24 -20.73 24.49
C GLU A 177 13.49 -19.45 24.91
N LEU A 178 14.14 -18.58 25.70
CA LEU A 178 13.53 -17.34 26.19
C LEU A 178 13.97 -16.13 25.36
N VAL A 179 14.81 -16.30 24.34
CA VAL A 179 15.31 -15.22 23.49
C VAL A 179 14.17 -14.63 22.66
N ASP A 180 13.38 -15.49 22.03
CA ASP A 180 12.36 -15.07 21.08
C ASP A 180 11.07 -14.63 21.80
N PRO A 181 10.49 -13.47 21.43
CA PRO A 181 9.17 -13.07 21.91
C PRO A 181 8.08 -14.02 21.44
N ILE A 182 7.08 -14.28 22.30
CA ILE A 182 5.93 -15.09 21.91
C ILE A 182 4.95 -14.20 21.12
N THR A 183 4.72 -14.56 19.87
CA THR A 183 3.81 -13.85 18.95
C THR A 183 2.34 -14.09 19.31
N ASP A 184 1.54 -13.03 19.33
CA ASP A 184 0.09 -13.10 19.58
C ASP A 184 -0.66 -13.33 18.25
N PRO A 185 -1.30 -14.51 18.06
CA PRO A 185 -2.00 -14.83 16.81
C PRO A 185 -3.23 -13.93 16.57
N GLU A 186 -3.78 -13.29 17.60
CA GLU A 186 -4.90 -12.35 17.45
C GLU A 186 -4.42 -11.03 16.80
N ALA A 187 -3.26 -10.52 17.22
CA ALA A 187 -2.68 -9.26 16.73
C ALA A 187 -2.26 -9.31 15.25
N GLU A 188 -1.87 -10.48 14.74
CA GLU A 188 -1.52 -10.64 13.32
C GLU A 188 -2.76 -10.50 12.42
N THR A 189 -3.92 -10.99 12.88
CA THR A 189 -5.16 -10.92 12.10
C THR A 189 -5.79 -9.53 12.03
N GLU A 190 -5.48 -8.65 13.00
CA GLU A 190 -5.93 -7.24 12.96
C GLU A 190 -5.09 -6.38 12.00
N SER A 191 -3.84 -6.78 11.75
CA SER A 191 -2.91 -6.01 10.92
C SER A 191 -3.24 -6.02 9.41
N GLU A 192 -4.05 -6.99 8.93
CA GLU A 192 -4.42 -7.10 7.52
C GLU A 192 -5.51 -6.11 7.07
N TYR A 193 -6.23 -5.45 7.99
CA TYR A 193 -7.29 -4.50 7.65
C TYR A 193 -7.05 -3.04 8.08
N GLU A 194 -5.96 -2.74 8.79
CA GLU A 194 -5.65 -1.40 9.31
C GLU A 194 -4.66 -0.57 8.46
N SER A 195 -4.45 -0.89 7.18
CA SER A 195 -3.62 -0.04 6.28
C SER A 195 -4.38 1.13 5.62
N ALA A 196 -5.58 1.49 6.10
CA ALA A 196 -6.37 2.61 5.56
C ALA A 196 -7.18 3.37 6.62
N SER A 197 -6.55 3.82 7.70
CA SER A 197 -7.12 4.93 8.49
C SER A 197 -6.02 5.72 9.19
N GLU A 198 -5.32 6.54 8.40
CA GLU A 198 -4.49 7.61 8.94
C GLU A 198 -5.43 8.71 9.47
N GLY A 199 -5.79 8.62 10.74
CA GLY A 199 -6.63 9.58 11.45
C GLY A 199 -6.11 9.81 12.86
N GLY A 200 -5.06 10.62 12.97
CA GLY A 200 -4.38 10.88 14.23
C GLY A 200 -5.20 11.68 15.25
N ARG A 201 -4.85 11.43 16.53
CA ARG A 201 -4.86 12.32 17.71
C ARG A 201 -6.24 12.71 18.26
N GLY A 202 -6.57 12.51 19.54
CA GLY A 202 -5.82 12.01 20.68
C GLY A 202 -6.77 11.92 21.88
N SER A 203 -6.54 10.96 22.78
CA SER A 203 -7.30 10.86 24.04
C SER A 203 -6.31 10.89 25.19
N GLY A 204 -6.25 12.03 25.86
CA GLY A 204 -5.56 12.20 27.13
C GLY A 204 -6.54 12.68 28.19
N CYS A 205 -6.16 12.46 29.46
CA CYS A 205 -6.86 12.81 30.71
C CYS A 205 -7.84 11.71 31.17
N GLY A 206 -7.58 10.88 32.18
CA GLY A 206 -6.70 11.02 33.33
C GLY A 206 -7.37 11.82 34.44
N SER A 207 -8.27 11.20 35.22
CA SER A 207 -8.66 11.69 36.55
C SER A 207 -9.06 10.54 37.46
N GLU A 208 -8.21 10.30 38.45
CA GLU A 208 -8.51 9.64 39.71
C GLU A 208 -9.68 10.36 40.40
N SER A 209 -10.57 9.62 41.05
CA SER A 209 -11.47 10.17 42.06
C SER A 209 -11.72 9.09 43.12
N GLU A 210 -10.87 9.18 44.13
CA GLU A 210 -11.07 8.71 45.49
C GLU A 210 -12.42 9.20 46.02
N SER A 211 -13.25 8.32 46.59
CA SER A 211 -14.32 8.72 47.50
C SER A 211 -14.72 7.57 48.41
N GLY A 212 -14.11 7.54 49.59
CA GLY A 212 -14.82 7.66 50.87
C GLY A 212 -15.94 6.66 51.21
N ASN A 213 -15.56 5.65 52.00
CA ASN A 213 -16.26 5.09 53.17
C ASN A 213 -17.73 5.50 53.47
N GLU A 214 -18.60 4.50 53.61
CA GLU A 214 -19.57 4.44 54.71
C GLU A 214 -19.89 2.98 55.11
N GLU A 215 -19.80 2.72 56.41
CA GLU A 215 -20.17 1.49 57.11
C GLU A 215 -21.68 1.24 56.99
N VAL A 216 -22.09 -0.01 56.76
CA VAL A 216 -23.39 -0.50 57.23
C VAL A 216 -23.19 -1.88 57.83
N ILE A 217 -23.08 -1.91 59.16
CA ILE A 217 -23.27 -3.10 59.99
C ILE A 217 -24.78 -3.30 60.10
N ILE A 218 -25.29 -4.47 59.70
CA ILE A 218 -26.65 -4.90 60.01
C ILE A 218 -26.56 -6.00 61.05
N SER A 219 -27.15 -5.71 62.21
CA SER A 219 -27.29 -6.56 63.40
C SER A 219 -28.10 -7.84 63.18
#